data_AF-A0A318KZS1-F1
#
_entry.id   AF-A0A318KZS1-F1
#
_cell.length_a   1.000
_cell.length_b   1.000
_cell.length_c   1.000
_cell.angle_alpha   90.00
_cell.angle_beta   90.00
_cell.angle_gamma   90.00
#
_symmetry.space_group_name_H-M   'P 1'
#
loop_
_entity.id
_entity.type
_entity.pdbx_description
1 polymer ?
#
loop_
_entity_poly.entity_id
_entity_poly.type
_entity_poly.pdbx_seq_one_letter_code
_entity_poly.pdbx_strand_id
1 'polypeptide(L)'
;MKLLTKKRAFNKITVITAVSMFLVMFLYYGTTFGYFQNLFFFVPTEGWPDKWEYMNSEFNYDYMMIWGALPMQFLLPIFSSLPVLRFIDEKRGFFDQLAIRYKSSFKFYIKTILKYALIAAATCFAGYMIYYVVGVVFFRISSELNVEVNGYREMFRDILGNGLYRDHRYLFYFMEGIPKYILVPFVYGLFSLGISLWTNKKFMVIFIPTLYYLGFSALMMLLPDYDLRYYFAPSFIMAASSFNDLNTLMLPLALIIPFIISMILILARLCYGKEKSLT
;
A
#
# COMPACT_ATOMS: atom_id res chain seq x y z
N MET A 1 -1.75 -27.35 -10.06
CA MET A 1 -1.02 -26.09 -9.79
C MET A 1 -1.90 -24.83 -9.80
N LYS A 2 -2.81 -24.63 -10.78
CA LYS A 2 -3.74 -23.47 -10.84
C LYS A 2 -4.67 -23.37 -9.61
N LEU A 3 -5.21 -24.50 -9.14
CA LEU A 3 -6.10 -24.55 -7.96
C LEU A 3 -5.42 -24.07 -6.67
N LEU A 4 -4.14 -24.40 -6.47
CA LEU A 4 -3.36 -23.99 -5.31
C LEU A 4 -3.13 -22.47 -5.31
N THR A 5 -2.74 -21.90 -6.46
CA THR A 5 -2.61 -20.44 -6.62
C THR A 5 -3.94 -19.73 -6.36
N LYS A 6 -5.06 -20.26 -6.88
CA LYS A 6 -6.40 -19.72 -6.62
C LYS A 6 -6.74 -19.76 -5.12
N LYS A 7 -6.49 -20.88 -4.44
CA LYS A 7 -6.71 -21.02 -3.00
C LYS A 7 -5.83 -20.09 -2.16
N ARG A 8 -4.61 -19.78 -2.63
CA ARG A 8 -3.71 -18.81 -1.99
C ARG A 8 -4.20 -17.38 -2.18
N ALA A 9 -4.65 -17.01 -3.38
CA ALA A 9 -5.12 -15.66 -3.68
C ALA A 9 -6.51 -15.36 -3.05
N PHE A 10 -7.45 -16.29 -3.13
CA PHE A 10 -8.83 -16.09 -2.64
C PHE A 10 -9.04 -16.76 -1.29
N ASN A 11 -8.25 -16.35 -0.30
CA ASN A 11 -8.36 -16.88 1.05
C ASN A 11 -9.00 -15.88 2.00
N LYS A 12 -9.51 -16.38 3.14
CA LYS A 12 -10.18 -15.55 4.15
C LYS A 12 -9.32 -14.37 4.62
N ILE A 13 -8.04 -14.59 4.89
CA ILE A 13 -7.12 -13.53 5.33
C ILE A 13 -6.99 -12.47 4.23
N THR A 14 -6.73 -12.87 2.98
CA THR A 14 -6.61 -11.93 1.85
C THR A 14 -7.88 -11.10 1.65
N VAL A 15 -9.06 -11.72 1.67
CA VAL A 15 -10.33 -11.00 1.52
C VAL A 15 -10.56 -10.05 2.70
N ILE A 16 -10.35 -10.52 3.94
CA ILE A 16 -10.48 -9.70 5.15
C ILE A 16 -9.49 -8.53 5.10
N THR A 17 -8.25 -8.72 4.66
CA THR A 17 -7.24 -7.66 4.51
C THR A 17 -7.72 -6.59 3.53
N ALA A 18 -8.18 -6.96 2.33
CA ALA A 18 -8.66 -5.98 1.36
C ALA A 18 -9.88 -5.20 1.88
N VAL A 19 -10.87 -5.90 2.44
CA VAL A 19 -12.09 -5.27 3.00
C VAL A 19 -11.77 -4.38 4.20
N SER A 20 -10.93 -4.84 5.13
CA SER A 20 -10.54 -4.04 6.30
C SER A 20 -9.73 -2.82 5.91
N MET A 21 -8.84 -2.92 4.91
CA MET A 21 -8.10 -1.77 4.39
C MET A 21 -9.06 -0.71 3.83
N PHE A 22 -10.03 -1.14 3.01
CA PHE A 22 -11.11 -0.27 2.52
C PHE A 22 -11.88 0.38 3.68
N LEU A 23 -12.33 -0.42 4.65
CA LEU A 23 -13.10 0.08 5.79
C LEU A 23 -12.30 1.08 6.62
N VAL A 24 -11.00 0.85 6.84
CA VAL A 24 -10.16 1.80 7.57
C VAL A 24 -10.11 3.14 6.84
N MET A 25 -9.91 3.16 5.52
CA MET A 25 -9.88 4.41 4.76
C MET A 25 -11.24 5.12 4.78
N PHE A 26 -12.32 4.36 4.54
CA PHE A 26 -13.68 4.90 4.46
C PHE A 26 -14.21 5.39 5.81
N LEU A 27 -14.00 4.63 6.88
CA LEU A 27 -14.42 5.03 8.22
C LEU A 27 -13.58 6.20 8.72
N TYR A 28 -12.27 6.21 8.47
CA TYR A 28 -11.42 7.33 8.86
C TYR A 28 -11.86 8.63 8.18
N TYR A 29 -12.16 8.58 6.88
CA TYR A 29 -12.76 9.70 6.18
C TYR A 29 -14.11 10.10 6.79
N GLY A 30 -14.99 9.10 6.96
CA GLY A 30 -16.35 9.23 7.50
C GLY A 30 -16.41 9.93 8.85
N THR A 31 -15.55 9.53 9.78
CA THR A 31 -15.56 9.98 11.18
C THR A 31 -14.64 11.16 11.42
N THR A 32 -13.38 11.08 10.99
CA THR A 32 -12.36 12.07 11.37
C THR A 32 -12.55 13.40 10.66
N PHE A 33 -13.02 13.36 9.41
CA PHE A 33 -13.29 14.57 8.64
C PHE A 33 -14.74 15.03 8.70
N GLY A 34 -15.58 14.35 9.50
CA GLY A 34 -16.96 14.79 9.75
C GLY A 34 -17.95 14.53 8.63
N TYR A 35 -17.61 13.69 7.64
CA TYR A 35 -18.55 13.34 6.56
C TYR A 35 -19.85 12.73 7.11
N PHE A 36 -19.78 11.75 8.02
CA PHE A 36 -20.98 11.15 8.62
C PHE A 36 -21.72 12.13 9.52
N GLN A 37 -21.00 12.98 10.25
CA GLN A 37 -21.62 13.99 11.08
C GLN A 37 -22.49 14.93 10.24
N ASN A 38 -21.95 15.42 9.12
CA ASN A 38 -22.69 16.30 8.23
C ASN A 38 -23.78 15.55 7.45
N LEU A 39 -23.51 14.33 7.00
CA LEU A 39 -24.49 13.52 6.29
C LEU A 39 -25.74 13.22 7.14
N PHE A 40 -25.58 12.93 8.43
CA PHE A 40 -26.71 12.55 9.29
C PHE A 40 -27.31 13.73 10.07
N PHE A 41 -26.52 14.71 10.46
CA PHE A 41 -26.94 15.74 11.42
C PHE A 41 -26.89 17.18 10.89
N PHE A 42 -26.33 17.43 9.70
CA PHE A 42 -26.37 18.78 9.13
C PHE A 42 -27.82 19.17 8.80
N VAL A 43 -28.23 20.32 9.33
CA VAL A 43 -29.48 21.01 9.04
C VAL A 43 -29.11 22.39 8.49
N PRO A 44 -29.42 22.70 7.22
CA PRO A 44 -29.12 24.01 6.64
C PRO A 44 -29.84 25.12 7.41
N THR A 45 -29.11 26.19 7.73
CA THR A 45 -29.69 27.44 8.27
C THR A 45 -30.10 28.39 7.14
N GLU A 46 -30.95 29.38 7.43
CA GLU A 46 -31.37 30.38 6.45
C GLU A 46 -30.14 31.07 5.80
N GLY A 47 -30.11 31.10 4.46
CA GLY A 47 -28.99 31.64 3.68
C GLY A 47 -27.84 30.67 3.38
N TRP A 48 -27.89 29.42 3.87
CA TRP A 48 -26.91 28.39 3.52
C TRP A 48 -27.32 27.57 2.30
N PRO A 49 -26.35 26.99 1.55
CA PRO A 49 -26.64 26.05 0.47
C PRO A 49 -27.42 24.84 0.99
N ASP A 50 -28.17 24.19 0.09
CA ASP A 50 -28.84 22.94 0.42
C ASP A 50 -27.83 21.91 0.96
N LYS A 51 -28.29 21.01 1.83
CA LYS A 51 -27.44 19.97 2.41
C LYS A 51 -26.63 19.22 1.36
N TRP A 52 -27.22 18.85 0.24
CA TRP A 52 -26.51 18.10 -0.79
C TRP A 52 -25.50 18.96 -1.54
N GLU A 53 -25.77 20.25 -1.71
CA GLU A 53 -24.84 21.19 -2.31
C GLU A 53 -23.63 21.40 -1.40
N TYR A 54 -23.85 21.63 -0.10
CA TYR A 54 -22.80 21.68 0.92
C TYR A 54 -21.98 20.39 0.97
N MET A 55 -22.65 19.23 0.98
CA MET A 55 -21.95 17.94 1.00
C MET A 55 -21.08 17.76 -0.26
N ASN A 56 -21.54 18.20 -1.43
CA ASN A 56 -20.77 18.08 -2.66
C ASN A 56 -19.60 19.07 -2.75
N SER A 57 -19.67 20.24 -2.09
CA SER A 57 -18.57 21.20 -2.06
C SER A 57 -17.46 20.74 -1.10
N GLU A 58 -17.83 20.45 0.15
CA GLU A 58 -16.88 20.15 1.22
C GLU A 58 -16.37 18.71 1.18
N PHE A 59 -17.26 17.77 0.86
CA PHE A 59 -16.97 16.34 0.83
C PHE A 59 -16.93 15.83 -0.61
N ASN A 60 -16.09 16.47 -1.42
CA ASN A 60 -15.88 16.07 -2.80
C ASN A 60 -14.93 14.87 -2.95
N TYR A 61 -14.84 14.35 -4.17
CA TYR A 61 -14.03 13.19 -4.53
C TYR A 61 -12.55 13.36 -4.16
N ASP A 62 -11.94 14.52 -4.45
CA ASP A 62 -10.53 14.76 -4.15
C ASP A 62 -10.31 14.74 -2.63
N TYR A 63 -11.18 15.39 -1.88
CA TYR A 63 -11.13 15.42 -0.42
C TYR A 63 -11.18 14.00 0.17
N MET A 64 -12.08 13.15 -0.34
CA MET A 64 -12.11 11.72 0.03
C MET A 64 -10.80 11.01 -0.29
N MET A 65 -10.31 11.12 -1.54
CA MET A 65 -9.12 10.38 -1.97
C MET A 65 -7.86 10.76 -1.18
N ILE A 66 -7.74 12.02 -0.79
CA ILE A 66 -6.60 12.53 -0.02
C ILE A 66 -6.71 12.08 1.44
N TRP A 67 -7.81 12.45 2.09
CA TRP A 67 -7.90 12.41 3.53
C TRP A 67 -8.25 11.02 4.08
N GLY A 68 -9.06 10.26 3.36
CA GLY A 68 -9.33 8.88 3.76
C GLY A 68 -8.17 7.92 3.48
N ALA A 69 -7.27 8.24 2.56
CA ALA A 69 -6.06 7.44 2.32
C ALA A 69 -4.96 7.67 3.37
N LEU A 70 -5.03 8.76 4.16
CA LEU A 70 -3.99 9.16 5.11
C LEU A 70 -3.57 8.06 6.11
N PRO A 71 -4.47 7.23 6.69
CA PRO A 71 -4.06 6.15 7.58
C PRO A 71 -3.12 5.13 6.93
N MET A 72 -3.17 4.98 5.60
CA MET A 72 -2.30 4.07 4.87
C MET A 72 -0.84 4.53 4.91
N GLN A 73 -0.57 5.81 5.17
CA GLN A 73 0.79 6.29 5.42
C GLN A 73 1.46 5.63 6.63
N PHE A 74 0.68 5.03 7.54
CA PHE A 74 1.20 4.33 8.71
C PHE A 74 0.91 2.83 8.70
N LEU A 75 -0.27 2.45 8.21
CA LEU A 75 -0.79 1.08 8.34
C LEU A 75 -0.47 0.18 7.15
N LEU A 76 0.00 0.73 6.02
CA LEU A 76 0.23 -0.05 4.81
C LEU A 76 1.19 -1.25 4.99
N PRO A 77 2.30 -1.15 5.75
CA PRO A 77 3.14 -2.32 6.04
C PRO A 77 2.38 -3.46 6.73
N ILE A 78 1.45 -3.13 7.62
CA ILE A 78 0.60 -4.12 8.30
C ILE A 78 -0.25 -4.84 7.26
N PHE A 79 -0.97 -4.10 6.42
CA PHE A 79 -1.81 -4.68 5.37
C PHE A 79 -1.01 -5.50 4.35
N SER A 80 0.21 -5.10 4.01
CA SER A 80 1.10 -5.88 3.14
C SER A 80 1.60 -7.19 3.78
N SER A 81 1.69 -7.23 5.11
CA SER A 81 2.17 -8.38 5.88
C SER A 81 1.08 -9.44 6.12
N LEU A 82 -0.19 -9.05 6.17
CA LEU A 82 -1.28 -9.96 6.54
C LEU A 82 -1.46 -11.13 5.54
N PRO A 83 -1.51 -10.92 4.20
CA PRO A 83 -1.64 -12.01 3.24
C PRO A 83 -0.46 -12.99 3.26
N VAL A 84 0.70 -12.54 3.76
CA VAL A 84 1.91 -13.35 3.91
C VAL A 84 1.79 -14.35 5.06
N LEU A 85 0.94 -14.13 6.06
CA LEU A 85 0.84 -15.03 7.23
C LEU A 85 0.51 -16.48 6.85
N ARG A 86 -0.23 -16.68 5.74
CA ARG A 86 -0.52 -18.02 5.23
C ARG A 86 0.72 -18.75 4.72
N PHE A 87 1.73 -18.03 4.23
CA PHE A 87 3.01 -18.62 3.85
C PHE A 87 3.68 -19.30 5.04
N ILE A 88 3.56 -18.74 6.25
CA ILE A 88 4.10 -19.36 7.48
C ILE A 88 3.41 -20.70 7.76
N ASP A 89 2.09 -20.75 7.61
CA ASP A 89 1.31 -21.96 7.83
C ASP A 89 1.66 -23.04 6.78
N GLU A 90 1.82 -22.66 5.51
CA GLU A 90 2.23 -23.58 4.44
C GLU A 90 3.70 -24.05 4.59
N LYS A 91 4.59 -23.18 5.08
CA LYS A 91 5.99 -23.52 5.35
C LYS A 91 6.14 -24.60 6.41
N ARG A 92 5.31 -24.60 7.46
CA ARG A 92 5.42 -25.55 8.58
C ARG A 92 5.03 -27.00 8.25
N GLY A 93 4.29 -27.23 7.17
CA GLY A 93 3.79 -28.59 6.87
C GLY A 93 3.96 -29.04 5.42
N PHE A 94 3.87 -28.14 4.44
CA PHE A 94 3.58 -28.52 3.06
C PHE A 94 4.76 -28.29 2.09
N PHE A 95 5.73 -27.44 2.44
CA PHE A 95 6.81 -27.10 1.49
C PHE A 95 7.89 -28.15 1.35
N ASP A 96 8.31 -28.82 2.41
CA ASP A 96 9.37 -29.83 2.31
C ASP A 96 8.92 -31.03 1.47
N GLN A 97 7.66 -31.44 1.59
CA GLN A 97 7.07 -32.54 0.79
C GLN A 97 6.83 -32.14 -0.67
N LEU A 98 6.48 -30.88 -0.95
CA LEU A 98 6.30 -30.38 -2.32
C LEU A 98 7.65 -30.14 -3.01
N ALA A 99 8.66 -29.65 -2.29
CA ALA A 99 9.96 -29.30 -2.85
C ALA A 99 10.68 -30.51 -3.46
N ILE A 100 10.51 -31.70 -2.87
CA ILE A 100 11.04 -32.98 -3.39
C ILE A 100 10.52 -33.29 -4.80
N ARG A 101 9.30 -32.84 -5.12
CA ARG A 101 8.67 -33.08 -6.43
C ARG A 101 9.15 -32.13 -7.53
N TYR A 102 9.98 -31.14 -7.22
CA TYR A 102 10.51 -30.17 -8.18
C TYR A 102 11.98 -30.43 -8.49
N LYS A 103 12.35 -30.30 -9.77
CA LYS A 103 13.74 -30.42 -10.26
C LYS A 103 14.72 -29.44 -9.58
N SER A 104 14.22 -28.35 -9.01
CA SER A 104 15.01 -27.41 -8.20
C SER A 104 14.15 -26.82 -7.08
N SER A 105 14.48 -27.20 -5.84
CA SER A 105 13.85 -26.66 -4.62
C SER A 105 14.02 -25.14 -4.53
N PHE A 106 15.21 -24.62 -4.86
CA PHE A 106 15.50 -23.18 -4.89
C PHE A 106 14.53 -22.40 -5.79
N LYS A 107 14.38 -22.83 -7.06
CA LYS A 107 13.47 -22.16 -8.01
C LYS A 107 12.02 -22.23 -7.53
N PHE A 108 11.62 -23.33 -6.89
CA PHE A 108 10.29 -23.48 -6.31
C PHE A 108 10.03 -22.49 -5.16
N TYR A 109 10.99 -22.33 -4.24
CA TYR A 109 10.89 -21.39 -3.12
C TYR A 109 10.80 -19.95 -3.61
N ILE A 110 11.72 -19.50 -4.49
CA ILE A 110 11.70 -18.15 -5.06
C ILE A 110 10.38 -17.86 -5.77
N LYS A 111 9.90 -18.79 -6.62
CA LYS A 111 8.63 -18.62 -7.33
C LYS A 111 7.45 -18.53 -6.37
N THR A 112 7.50 -19.24 -5.24
CA THR A 112 6.42 -19.20 -4.25
C THR A 112 6.45 -17.91 -3.45
N ILE A 113 7.63 -17.46 -3.03
CA ILE A 113 7.83 -16.17 -2.36
C ILE A 113 7.32 -15.02 -3.24
N LEU A 114 7.75 -14.96 -4.50
CA LEU A 114 7.30 -13.93 -5.45
C LEU A 114 5.78 -13.95 -5.64
N LYS A 115 5.16 -15.14 -5.70
CA LYS A 115 3.70 -15.25 -5.76
C LYS A 115 3.01 -14.68 -4.53
N TYR A 116 3.52 -14.92 -3.33
CA TYR A 116 2.94 -14.37 -2.11
C TYR A 116 3.13 -12.85 -2.01
N ALA A 117 4.27 -12.32 -2.46
CA ALA A 117 4.49 -10.88 -2.55
C ALA A 117 3.53 -10.23 -3.55
N LEU A 118 3.30 -10.85 -4.71
CA LEU A 118 2.30 -10.39 -5.68
C LEU A 118 0.87 -10.49 -5.14
N ILE A 119 0.55 -11.53 -4.36
CA ILE A 119 -0.75 -11.63 -3.68
C ILE A 119 -0.91 -10.48 -2.68
N ALA A 120 0.12 -10.17 -1.89
CA ALA A 120 0.08 -9.04 -0.95
C ALA A 120 -0.18 -7.71 -1.69
N ALA A 121 0.57 -7.45 -2.77
CA ALA A 121 0.37 -6.28 -3.62
C ALA A 121 -1.04 -6.21 -4.23
N ALA A 122 -1.50 -7.29 -4.85
CA ALA A 122 -2.84 -7.37 -5.42
C ALA A 122 -3.94 -7.20 -4.35
N THR A 123 -3.71 -7.65 -3.12
CA THR A 123 -4.65 -7.51 -2.00
C THR A 123 -4.80 -6.05 -1.58
N CYS A 124 -3.68 -5.36 -1.35
CA CYS A 124 -3.70 -3.94 -0.98
C CYS A 124 -4.27 -3.08 -2.13
N PHE A 125 -3.88 -3.36 -3.37
CA PHE A 125 -4.44 -2.67 -4.53
C PHE A 125 -5.94 -2.94 -4.69
N ALA A 126 -6.43 -4.17 -4.43
CA ALA A 126 -7.86 -4.45 -4.43
C ALA A 126 -8.62 -3.67 -3.36
N GLY A 127 -8.07 -3.55 -2.14
CA GLY A 127 -8.64 -2.72 -1.07
C GLY A 127 -8.73 -1.24 -1.47
N TYR A 128 -7.65 -0.72 -2.06
CA TYR A 128 -7.64 0.63 -2.64
C TYR A 128 -8.63 0.79 -3.79
N MET A 129 -8.74 -0.17 -4.70
CA MET A 129 -9.66 -0.09 -5.84
C MET A 129 -11.12 -0.06 -5.40
N ILE A 130 -11.49 -0.79 -4.34
CA ILE A 130 -12.84 -0.66 -3.77
C ILE A 130 -13.07 0.77 -3.28
N TYR A 131 -12.11 1.33 -2.54
CA TYR A 131 -12.18 2.71 -2.05
C TYR A 131 -12.29 3.74 -3.19
N TYR A 132 -11.45 3.60 -4.22
CA TYR A 132 -11.46 4.42 -5.43
C TYR A 132 -12.81 4.34 -6.15
N VAL A 133 -13.37 3.14 -6.36
CA VAL A 133 -14.66 2.97 -7.02
C VAL A 133 -15.78 3.60 -6.21
N VAL A 134 -15.76 3.48 -4.87
CA VAL A 134 -16.71 4.19 -4.00
C VAL A 134 -16.59 5.70 -4.21
N GLY A 135 -15.38 6.25 -4.28
CA GLY A 135 -15.15 7.65 -4.61
C GLY A 135 -15.77 8.04 -5.95
N VAL A 136 -15.46 7.31 -7.03
CA VAL A 136 -15.96 7.61 -8.38
C VAL A 136 -17.49 7.53 -8.47
N VAL A 137 -18.12 6.59 -7.78
CA VAL A 137 -19.56 6.34 -7.89
C VAL A 137 -20.38 7.29 -7.02
N PHE A 138 -19.91 7.60 -5.81
CA PHE A 138 -20.70 8.32 -4.80
C PHE A 138 -20.28 9.78 -4.59
N PHE A 139 -19.10 10.19 -5.04
CA PHE A 139 -18.56 11.52 -4.78
C PHE A 139 -18.37 12.30 -6.08
N ARG A 140 -18.70 13.60 -6.05
CA ARG A 140 -18.52 14.50 -7.20
C ARG A 140 -17.16 15.15 -7.17
N ILE A 141 -16.61 15.43 -8.35
CA ILE A 141 -15.47 16.33 -8.49
C ILE A 141 -15.97 17.76 -8.26
N SER A 142 -15.27 18.53 -7.41
CA SER A 142 -15.60 19.94 -7.23
C SER A 142 -15.32 20.73 -8.51
N SER A 143 -16.29 21.55 -8.93
CA SER A 143 -16.13 22.51 -10.03
C SER A 143 -15.14 23.61 -9.67
N GLU A 144 -15.09 23.97 -8.39
CA GLU A 144 -14.09 24.89 -7.87
C GLU A 144 -12.75 24.17 -7.75
N LEU A 145 -11.80 24.61 -8.57
CA LEU A 145 -10.39 24.36 -8.36
C LEU A 145 -10.01 25.11 -7.07
N ASN A 146 -10.14 24.45 -5.93
CA ASN A 146 -9.54 24.96 -4.69
C ASN A 146 -8.03 25.11 -4.94
N VAL A 147 -7.59 26.33 -5.20
CA VAL A 147 -6.22 26.66 -5.63
C VAL A 147 -5.20 26.17 -4.58
N GLU A 148 -5.58 26.19 -3.30
CA GLU A 148 -4.77 25.72 -2.18
C GLU A 148 -4.61 24.19 -2.10
N VAL A 149 -5.58 23.40 -2.60
CA VAL A 149 -5.52 21.92 -2.59
C VAL A 149 -4.98 21.37 -3.92
N ASN A 150 -5.22 22.10 -5.01
CA ASN A 150 -4.98 21.62 -6.37
C ASN A 150 -3.70 22.14 -7.02
N GLY A 151 -3.10 23.21 -6.51
CA GLY A 151 -1.84 23.78 -7.02
C GLY A 151 -0.59 22.93 -6.75
N TYR A 152 -0.70 21.88 -5.93
CA TYR A 152 0.45 21.15 -5.36
C TYR A 152 0.54 19.68 -5.78
N ARG A 153 -0.31 19.21 -6.72
CA ARG A 153 -0.37 17.80 -7.14
C ARG A 153 0.33 17.57 -8.47
N GLU A 154 1.65 17.39 -8.40
CA GLU A 154 2.52 17.29 -9.57
C GLU A 154 3.11 15.90 -9.82
N MET A 155 2.68 14.89 -9.08
CA MET A 155 3.09 13.51 -9.36
C MET A 155 2.76 13.16 -10.82
N PHE A 156 3.69 12.50 -11.51
CA PHE A 156 3.70 12.19 -12.94
C PHE A 156 3.96 13.37 -13.89
N ARG A 157 4.20 14.59 -13.41
CA ARG A 157 4.52 15.75 -14.28
C ARG A 157 5.75 15.51 -15.14
N ASP A 158 6.74 14.82 -14.60
CA ASP A 158 7.98 14.40 -15.27
C ASP A 158 7.78 13.35 -16.38
N ILE A 159 6.65 12.62 -16.36
CA ILE A 159 6.37 11.52 -17.30
C ILE A 159 5.31 11.91 -18.32
N LEU A 160 4.24 12.57 -17.86
CA LEU A 160 3.04 12.87 -18.64
C LEU A 160 2.86 14.35 -18.93
N GLY A 161 3.76 15.21 -18.44
CA GLY A 161 3.69 16.65 -18.59
C GLY A 161 2.73 17.31 -17.60
N ASN A 162 2.52 18.61 -17.78
CA ASN A 162 1.72 19.42 -16.88
C ASN A 162 0.22 19.14 -17.04
N GLY A 163 -0.54 19.21 -15.95
CA GLY A 163 -2.00 19.25 -16.00
C GLY A 163 -2.74 17.91 -15.85
N LEU A 164 -2.05 16.76 -15.73
CA LEU A 164 -2.70 15.45 -15.56
C LEU A 164 -3.74 15.45 -14.42
N TYR A 165 -3.36 15.96 -13.25
CA TYR A 165 -4.28 16.07 -12.13
C TYR A 165 -5.49 16.97 -12.46
N ARG A 166 -5.25 18.15 -13.02
CA ARG A 166 -6.30 19.13 -13.33
C ARG A 166 -7.30 18.60 -14.34
N ASP A 167 -6.80 18.01 -15.42
CA ASP A 167 -7.58 17.68 -16.60
C ASP A 167 -8.20 16.27 -16.49
N HIS A 168 -7.56 15.36 -15.72
CA HIS A 168 -7.97 13.96 -15.58
C HIS A 168 -7.86 13.43 -14.14
N ARG A 169 -8.56 14.05 -13.17
CA ARG A 169 -8.51 13.70 -11.73
C ARG A 169 -8.71 12.20 -11.44
N TYR A 170 -9.72 11.56 -12.03
CA TYR A 170 -9.94 10.11 -11.83
C TYR A 170 -8.74 9.28 -12.28
N LEU A 171 -8.21 9.56 -13.47
CA LEU A 171 -7.03 8.87 -14.00
C LEU A 171 -5.79 9.12 -13.12
N PHE A 172 -5.62 10.36 -12.64
CA PHE A 172 -4.52 10.72 -11.74
C PHE A 172 -4.51 9.83 -10.49
N TYR A 173 -5.63 9.72 -9.76
CA TYR A 173 -5.66 8.91 -8.54
C TYR A 173 -5.50 7.41 -8.86
N PHE A 174 -6.10 6.91 -9.94
CA PHE A 174 -5.87 5.53 -10.36
C PHE A 174 -4.37 5.24 -10.59
N MET A 175 -3.68 6.14 -11.30
CA MET A 175 -2.24 6.02 -11.55
C MET A 175 -1.42 6.15 -10.28
N GLU A 176 -1.75 7.09 -9.41
CA GLU A 176 -1.12 7.30 -8.10
C GLU A 176 -1.25 6.04 -7.21
N GLY A 177 -2.36 5.33 -7.34
CA GLY A 177 -2.59 4.08 -6.63
C GLY A 177 -1.59 2.96 -6.97
N ILE A 178 -0.97 2.99 -8.15
CA ILE A 178 -0.01 1.97 -8.59
C ILE A 178 1.26 1.98 -7.71
N PRO A 179 2.05 3.06 -7.64
CA PRO A 179 3.24 3.07 -6.79
C PRO A 179 2.88 2.89 -5.30
N LYS A 180 1.78 3.49 -4.83
CA LYS A 180 1.37 3.43 -3.42
C LYS A 180 0.90 2.05 -2.99
N TYR A 181 0.05 1.38 -3.77
CA TYR A 181 -0.65 0.17 -3.36
C TYR A 181 -0.23 -1.10 -4.11
N ILE A 182 0.66 -1.00 -5.10
CA ILE A 182 1.32 -2.15 -5.75
C ILE A 182 2.78 -2.22 -5.35
N LEU A 183 3.58 -1.18 -5.60
CA LEU A 183 5.04 -1.24 -5.39
C LEU A 183 5.40 -1.34 -3.90
N VAL A 184 4.86 -0.45 -3.06
CA VAL A 184 5.15 -0.49 -1.61
C VAL A 184 4.73 -1.83 -0.99
N PRO A 185 3.49 -2.34 -1.20
CA PRO A 185 3.08 -3.61 -0.60
C PRO A 185 3.80 -4.82 -1.19
N PHE A 186 4.26 -4.78 -2.44
CA PHE A 186 5.10 -5.83 -3.01
C PHE A 186 6.43 -5.94 -2.25
N VAL A 187 7.13 -4.82 -2.04
CA VAL A 187 8.43 -4.79 -1.35
C VAL A 187 8.28 -5.14 0.12
N TYR A 188 7.29 -4.59 0.82
CA TYR A 188 7.04 -4.92 2.23
C TYR A 188 6.46 -6.32 2.42
N GLY A 189 5.73 -6.85 1.42
CA GLY A 189 5.35 -8.25 1.35
C GLY A 189 6.57 -9.17 1.20
N LEU A 190 7.53 -8.81 0.34
CA LEU A 190 8.83 -9.50 0.24
C LEU A 190 9.62 -9.44 1.54
N PHE A 191 9.63 -8.30 2.22
CA PHE A 191 10.33 -8.15 3.48
C PHE A 191 9.73 -9.03 4.57
N SER A 192 8.40 -9.02 4.68
CA SER A 192 7.65 -9.92 5.56
C SER A 192 7.94 -11.39 5.25
N LEU A 193 7.99 -11.76 3.97
CA LEU A 193 8.34 -13.12 3.54
C LEU A 193 9.78 -13.48 3.93
N GLY A 194 10.73 -12.56 3.74
CA GLY A 194 12.12 -12.69 4.19
C GLY A 194 12.18 -12.99 5.69
N ILE A 195 11.54 -12.18 6.53
CA ILE A 195 11.47 -12.41 7.99
C ILE A 195 10.80 -13.76 8.30
N SER A 196 9.71 -14.10 7.61
CA SER A 196 8.95 -15.34 7.82
C SER A 196 9.77 -16.61 7.55
N LEU A 197 10.88 -16.52 6.81
CA LEU A 197 11.80 -17.64 6.60
C LEU A 197 12.63 -17.94 7.84
N TRP A 198 12.92 -16.93 8.66
CA TRP A 198 13.77 -17.01 9.85
C TRP A 198 12.98 -17.19 11.15
N THR A 199 11.73 -16.72 11.19
CA THR A 199 10.86 -16.88 12.35
C THR A 199 9.52 -17.50 11.98
N ASN A 200 8.94 -18.22 12.94
CA ASN A 200 7.60 -18.77 12.86
C ASN A 200 6.57 -17.90 13.60
N LYS A 201 7.01 -16.86 14.32
CA LYS A 201 6.15 -15.98 15.12
C LYS A 201 5.45 -14.97 14.21
N LYS A 202 4.13 -15.12 14.03
CA LYS A 202 3.31 -14.24 13.16
C LYS A 202 3.44 -12.75 13.52
N PHE A 203 3.49 -12.43 14.81
CA PHE A 203 3.70 -11.07 15.29
C PHE A 203 5.00 -10.44 14.74
N MET A 204 6.13 -11.15 14.78
CA MET A 204 7.42 -10.61 14.29
C MET A 204 7.40 -10.32 12.79
N VAL A 205 6.66 -11.12 12.01
CA VAL A 205 6.53 -10.95 10.56
C VAL A 205 5.78 -9.68 10.19
N ILE A 206 4.88 -9.20 11.05
CA ILE A 206 4.16 -7.93 10.86
C ILE A 206 4.96 -6.78 11.50
N PHE A 207 5.43 -6.98 12.72
CA PHE A 207 6.03 -5.93 13.53
C PHE A 207 7.36 -5.42 12.96
N ILE A 208 8.26 -6.32 12.53
CA ILE A 208 9.59 -5.91 12.04
C ILE A 208 9.50 -5.04 10.78
N PRO A 209 8.75 -5.43 9.72
CA PRO A 209 8.61 -4.57 8.55
C PRO A 209 7.91 -3.25 8.86
N THR A 210 6.92 -3.25 9.77
CA THR A 210 6.22 -2.02 10.19
C THR A 210 7.13 -1.08 10.97
N LEU A 211 7.89 -1.60 11.93
CA LEU A 211 8.86 -0.84 12.71
C LEU A 211 9.94 -0.25 11.80
N TYR A 212 10.42 -1.03 10.83
CA TYR A 212 11.37 -0.53 9.84
C TYR A 212 10.74 0.61 9.00
N TYR A 213 9.55 0.43 8.45
CA TYR A 213 8.89 1.45 7.62
C TYR A 213 8.72 2.78 8.36
N LEU A 214 8.20 2.74 9.58
CA LEU A 214 7.95 3.94 10.39
C LEU A 214 9.25 4.51 10.96
N GLY A 215 10.06 3.68 11.59
CA GLY A 215 11.30 4.08 12.23
C GLY A 215 12.31 4.63 11.22
N PHE A 216 12.48 3.96 10.07
CA PHE A 216 13.37 4.44 9.02
C PHE A 216 12.85 5.74 8.38
N SER A 217 11.53 5.87 8.17
CA SER A 217 10.95 7.15 7.72
C SER A 217 11.24 8.30 8.69
N ALA A 218 11.06 8.06 10.00
CA ALA A 218 11.36 9.06 11.03
C ALA A 218 12.85 9.41 11.08
N LEU A 219 13.74 8.43 10.91
CA LEU A 219 15.18 8.67 10.84
C LEU A 219 15.57 9.50 9.60
N MET A 220 14.97 9.24 8.45
CA MET A 220 15.23 10.02 7.24
C MET A 220 14.80 11.49 7.39
N MET A 221 13.76 11.77 8.19
CA MET A 221 13.35 13.15 8.48
C MET A 221 14.40 13.95 9.26
N LEU A 222 15.38 13.29 9.89
CA LEU A 222 16.49 13.95 10.58
C LEU A 222 17.64 14.33 9.63
N LEU A 223 17.59 13.93 8.36
CA LEU A 223 18.62 14.30 7.38
C LEU A 223 18.58 15.81 7.10
N PRO A 224 19.75 16.47 7.03
CA PRO A 224 19.84 17.90 6.78
C PRO A 224 19.47 18.30 5.34
N ASP A 225 19.64 17.38 4.39
CA ASP A 225 19.25 17.58 3.00
C ASP A 225 17.74 17.37 2.82
N TYR A 226 17.05 18.47 2.48
CA TYR A 226 15.60 18.54 2.37
C TYR A 226 15.06 17.71 1.20
N ASP A 227 15.83 17.52 0.13
CA ASP A 227 15.37 16.83 -1.07
C ASP A 227 15.62 15.32 -0.94
N LEU A 228 16.78 14.93 -0.41
CA LEU A 228 17.15 13.51 -0.27
C LEU A 228 16.27 12.76 0.74
N ARG A 229 15.87 13.40 1.85
CA ARG A 229 15.07 12.74 2.89
C ARG A 229 13.76 12.15 2.36
N TYR A 230 13.16 12.79 1.36
CA TYR A 230 11.91 12.36 0.74
C TYR A 230 12.06 11.12 -0.13
N TYR A 231 13.18 11.01 -0.84
CA TYR A 231 13.47 9.86 -1.70
C TYR A 231 13.95 8.63 -0.93
N PHE A 232 14.34 8.76 0.35
CA PHE A 232 14.75 7.63 1.18
C PHE A 232 13.69 7.20 2.22
N ALA A 233 12.77 8.08 2.60
CA ALA A 233 11.72 7.76 3.58
C ALA A 233 10.61 6.88 2.96
N PRO A 234 10.42 5.62 3.38
CA PRO A 234 9.46 4.70 2.75
C PRO A 234 8.00 5.17 2.85
N SER A 235 7.64 5.86 3.93
CA SER A 235 6.29 6.42 4.10
C SER A 235 5.99 7.59 3.18
N PHE A 236 7.02 8.21 2.63
CA PHE A 236 6.88 9.40 1.80
C PHE A 236 6.20 9.11 0.47
N ILE A 237 6.35 7.91 -0.09
CA ILE A 237 5.63 7.49 -1.31
C ILE A 237 4.11 7.70 -1.16
N MET A 238 3.57 7.54 0.06
CA MET A 238 2.14 7.72 0.33
C MET A 238 1.70 9.19 0.27
N ALA A 239 2.62 10.12 0.51
CA ALA A 239 2.39 11.56 0.47
C ALA A 239 3.00 12.25 -0.76
N ALA A 240 3.62 11.50 -1.68
CA ALA A 240 4.42 12.04 -2.80
C ALA A 240 3.68 13.07 -3.66
N SER A 241 2.36 12.92 -3.82
CA SER A 241 1.51 13.85 -4.56
C SER A 241 1.37 15.22 -3.93
N SER A 242 1.77 15.42 -2.68
CA SER A 242 1.58 16.67 -1.95
C SER A 242 2.79 17.60 -2.07
N PHE A 243 3.82 17.21 -2.82
CA PHE A 243 5.08 17.94 -2.93
C PHE A 243 5.27 18.47 -4.34
N ASN A 244 5.73 19.72 -4.42
CA ASN A 244 6.11 20.37 -5.66
C ASN A 244 7.45 19.84 -6.16
N ASP A 245 7.63 19.82 -7.49
CA ASP A 245 8.90 19.50 -8.14
C ASP A 245 9.48 18.12 -7.82
N LEU A 246 8.64 17.19 -7.35
CA LEU A 246 9.03 15.82 -7.11
C LEU A 246 9.27 15.06 -8.42
N ASN A 247 10.39 14.33 -8.50
CA ASN A 247 10.67 13.41 -9.59
C ASN A 247 10.01 12.05 -9.31
N THR A 248 8.97 11.72 -10.09
CA THR A 248 8.19 10.49 -9.90
C THR A 248 9.04 9.24 -10.13
N LEU A 249 9.97 9.28 -11.09
CA LEU A 249 10.88 8.17 -11.39
C LEU A 249 11.84 7.86 -10.24
N MET A 250 12.08 8.80 -9.33
CA MET A 250 12.94 8.62 -8.16
C MET A 250 12.22 8.04 -6.94
N LEU A 251 10.88 7.99 -6.92
CA LEU A 251 10.11 7.42 -5.80
C LEU A 251 10.49 5.99 -5.41
N PRO A 252 10.81 5.07 -6.34
CA PRO A 252 11.24 3.71 -5.99
C PRO A 252 12.53 3.65 -5.16
N LEU A 253 13.34 4.72 -5.10
CA LEU A 253 14.55 4.77 -4.28
C LEU A 253 14.26 4.48 -2.80
N ALA A 254 13.10 4.93 -2.29
CA ALA A 254 12.70 4.72 -0.90
C ALA A 254 12.44 3.24 -0.57
N LEU A 255 12.36 2.38 -1.59
CA LEU A 255 12.12 0.94 -1.46
C LEU A 255 13.36 0.09 -1.69
N ILE A 256 14.48 0.68 -2.14
CA ILE A 256 15.70 -0.08 -2.46
C ILE A 256 16.25 -0.79 -1.23
N ILE A 257 16.38 -0.09 -0.10
CA ILE A 257 16.95 -0.66 1.12
C ILE A 257 16.10 -1.83 1.65
N PRO A 258 14.77 -1.69 1.87
CA PRO A 258 13.98 -2.84 2.30
C PRO A 258 13.96 -3.98 1.27
N PHE A 259 14.04 -3.67 -0.03
CA PHE A 259 14.17 -4.70 -1.07
C PHE A 259 15.47 -5.49 -0.96
N ILE A 260 16.63 -4.82 -0.81
CA ILE A 260 17.94 -5.46 -0.65
C ILE A 260 17.95 -6.32 0.61
N ILE A 261 17.48 -5.80 1.75
CA ILE A 261 17.38 -6.56 3.01
C ILE A 261 16.53 -7.82 2.79
N SER A 262 15.39 -7.70 2.11
CA SER A 262 14.52 -8.84 1.79
C SER A 262 15.26 -9.90 0.99
N MET A 263 15.97 -9.50 -0.06
CA MET A 263 16.72 -10.41 -0.92
C MET A 263 17.84 -11.11 -0.17
N ILE A 264 18.58 -10.40 0.67
CA ILE A 264 19.62 -10.98 1.54
C ILE A 264 19.01 -12.03 2.47
N LEU A 265 17.93 -11.70 3.17
CA LEU A 265 17.26 -12.63 4.09
C LEU A 265 16.77 -13.90 3.38
N ILE A 266 16.20 -13.75 2.19
CA ILE A 266 15.70 -14.86 1.38
C ILE A 266 16.86 -15.73 0.89
N LEU A 267 17.86 -15.13 0.24
CA LEU A 267 18.99 -15.86 -0.34
C LEU A 267 19.83 -16.55 0.74
N ALA A 268 20.13 -15.85 1.84
CA ALA A 268 20.88 -16.41 2.95
C ALA A 268 20.18 -17.66 3.51
N ARG A 269 18.86 -17.62 3.71
CA ARG A 269 18.13 -18.81 4.21
C ARG A 269 18.14 -19.96 3.21
N LEU A 270 17.91 -19.67 1.93
CA LEU A 270 17.82 -20.70 0.89
C LEU A 270 19.17 -21.35 0.57
N CYS A 271 20.28 -20.60 0.69
CA CYS A 271 21.63 -21.14 0.53
C CYS A 271 22.07 -21.93 1.77
N TYR A 272 21.88 -21.37 2.97
CA TYR A 272 22.25 -22.05 4.23
C TYR A 272 21.46 -23.36 4.46
N GLY A 273 20.21 -23.42 3.98
CA GLY A 273 19.40 -24.64 4.04
C GLY A 273 19.91 -25.80 3.18
N LYS A 274 20.75 -25.56 2.16
CA LYS A 274 21.34 -26.63 1.34
C LYS A 274 22.49 -27.35 2.06
N GLU A 275 23.31 -26.64 2.82
CA GLU A 275 24.49 -27.22 3.48
C GLU A 275 24.10 -28.28 4.52
N LYS A 276 23.00 -28.09 5.25
CA LYS A 276 22.48 -29.08 6.22
C LYS A 276 21.84 -30.33 5.59
N SER A 277 21.61 -30.37 4.28
CA SER A 277 21.07 -31.55 3.58
C SER A 277 22.15 -32.43 2.94
N LEU A 278 23.40 -31.97 2.98
CA LEU A 278 24.59 -32.63 2.44
C LEU A 278 25.56 -33.10 3.54
N THR A 279 25.16 -32.98 4.80
CA THR A 279 25.82 -33.53 6.00
C THR A 279 24.85 -34.48 6.68
#